data_AF-A0A3M7M8Q8-F1
#
_entry.id   AF-A0A3M7M8Q8-F1
#
_cell.length_a   1.000
_cell.length_b   1.000
_cell.length_c   1.000
_cell.angle_alpha   90.00
_cell.angle_beta   90.00
_cell.angle_gamma   90.00
#
_symmetry.space_group_name_H-M   'P 1'
#
loop_
_entity.id
_entity.type
_entity.pdbx_description
1 polymer ?
#
loop_
_entity_poly.entity_id
_entity_poly.type
_entity_poly.pdbx_seq_one_letter_code
_entity_poly.pdbx_strand_id
1 'polypeptide(L)' 'MDSNLDTLAAPNAYARANATAKYVRSQLPAALQAPKVAIVCGSGLGGLADTIEPSPKVELAYGTIPNFPQSTGESCAT' A
#
# COMPACT_ATOMS: atom_id res chain seq x y z
N MET A 1 -6.69 -15.74 35.32
CA MET A 1 -5.32 -15.88 34.78
C MET A 1 -5.44 -17.04 33.81
N ASP A 2 -5.52 -16.84 32.50
CA ASP A 2 -4.41 -16.44 31.65
C ASP A 2 -4.92 -15.67 30.42
N SER A 3 -4.43 -14.45 30.24
CA SER A 3 -4.76 -13.57 29.11
C SER A 3 -3.48 -12.95 28.58
N ASN A 4 -2.47 -13.78 28.26
CA ASN A 4 -1.22 -13.26 27.74
C ASN A 4 -0.38 -14.34 27.03
N LEU A 5 -0.67 -14.61 25.75
CA LEU A 5 0.36 -15.14 24.84
C LEU A 5 0.21 -14.73 23.37
N ASP A 6 -0.94 -14.20 22.94
CA ASP A 6 -1.12 -13.73 21.56
C ASP A 6 -0.41 -12.38 21.24
N THR A 7 0.21 -11.72 22.22
CA THR A 7 0.83 -10.39 22.04
C THR A 7 2.32 -10.43 21.69
N LEU A 8 2.95 -11.62 21.66
CA LEU A 8 4.39 -11.76 21.35
C LEU A 8 4.70 -12.24 19.92
N ALA A 9 3.69 -12.44 19.08
CA ALA A 9 3.83 -13.06 17.77
C ALA A 9 3.39 -12.13 16.63
N ALA A 10 4.33 -11.37 16.07
CA ALA A 10 4.17 -10.45 14.94
C ALA A 10 3.13 -9.32 15.14
N PRO A 11 3.36 -8.10 14.61
CA PRO A 11 2.33 -7.07 14.63
C PRO A 11 1.08 -7.59 13.91
N ASN A 12 -0.09 -7.50 14.56
CA ASN A 12 -1.37 -7.88 13.96
C ASN A 12 -1.63 -7.07 12.66
N ALA A 13 -2.59 -7.53 11.84
CA ALA A 13 -2.83 -6.92 10.52
C ALA A 13 -3.08 -5.40 10.59
N TYR A 14 -3.77 -4.94 11.64
CA TYR A 14 -4.02 -3.52 11.88
C TYR A 14 -2.73 -2.74 12.18
N ALA A 15 -1.86 -3.26 13.04
CA ALA A 15 -0.58 -2.63 13.36
C ALA A 15 0.33 -2.52 12.12
N ARG A 16 0.37 -3.55 11.27
CA ARG A 16 1.11 -3.51 9.99
C ARG A 16 0.52 -2.48 9.03
N ALA A 17 -0.80 -2.48 8.84
CA ALA A 17 -1.50 -1.53 7.97
C ALA A 17 -1.25 -0.08 8.41
N ASN A 18 -1.24 0.20 9.71
CA ASN A 18 -0.93 1.53 10.23
C ASN A 18 0.53 1.95 9.98
N ALA A 19 1.49 1.04 10.16
CA ALA A 19 2.90 1.33 9.86
C ALA A 19 3.09 1.63 8.36
N THR A 20 2.45 0.83 7.51
CA THR A 20 2.45 1.04 6.05
C THR A 20 1.79 2.36 5.66
N ALA A 21 0.62 2.68 6.22
CA ALA A 21 -0.08 3.93 5.93
C ALA A 21 0.75 5.16 6.33
N LYS A 22 1.48 5.10 7.46
CA LYS A 22 2.41 6.16 7.88
C LYS A 22 3.55 6.35 6.88
N TYR A 23 4.14 5.24 6.42
CA TYR A 23 5.19 5.28 5.39
C TYR A 23 4.67 5.88 4.08
N VAL A 24 3.51 5.43 3.58
CA VAL A 24 2.94 5.99 2.35
C VAL A 24 2.69 7.49 2.51
N ARG A 25 2.14 7.94 3.64
CA ARG A 25 1.90 9.37 3.91
C ARG A 25 3.19 10.19 3.97
N SER A 26 4.31 9.66 4.46
CA SER A 26 5.58 10.40 4.50
C SER A 26 6.20 10.63 3.12
N GLN A 27 5.84 9.80 2.13
CA GLN A 27 6.29 9.97 0.75
C GLN A 27 5.41 10.93 -0.07
N LEU A 28 4.25 11.34 0.47
CA LEU A 28 3.27 12.16 -0.24
C LEU A 28 3.39 13.66 0.12
N PRO A 29 3.24 14.55 -0.86
CA PRO A 29 3.14 15.99 -0.61
C PRO A 29 1.87 16.30 0.19
N ALA A 30 1.85 17.44 0.89
CA ALA A 30 0.74 17.84 1.77
C ALA A 30 -0.65 17.78 1.10
N ALA A 31 -0.74 18.09 -0.20
CA ALA A 31 -1.97 18.03 -0.97
C ALA A 31 -2.56 16.61 -1.11
N LEU A 32 -1.73 15.56 -0.99
CA LEU A 32 -2.13 14.16 -1.20
C LEU A 32 -2.18 13.33 0.09
N GLN A 33 -1.92 13.90 1.26
CA GLN A 33 -1.84 13.15 2.53
C GLN A 33 -3.19 12.67 3.08
N ALA A 34 -4.30 13.20 2.58
CA ALA A 34 -5.66 12.90 3.05
C ALA A 34 -6.60 12.47 1.90
N PRO A 35 -6.33 11.34 1.23
CA PRO A 35 -7.24 10.83 0.20
C PRO A 35 -8.59 10.43 0.83
N LYS A 36 -9.69 10.83 0.19
CA LYS A 36 -11.05 10.46 0.62
C LYS A 36 -11.47 9.07 0.12
N VAL A 37 -10.87 8.63 -0.98
CA VAL A 37 -11.19 7.38 -1.66
C VAL A 37 -9.90 6.67 -2.05
N ALA A 38 -9.96 5.34 -2.12
CA ALA A 38 -8.90 4.49 -2.63
C ALA A 38 -9.50 3.54 -3.66
N ILE A 39 -8.77 3.27 -4.74
CA ILE A 39 -9.19 2.38 -5.82
C ILE A 39 -8.18 1.24 -5.89
N VAL A 40 -8.67 0.01 -5.95
CA VAL A 40 -7.85 -1.18 -6.19
C VAL A 40 -8.10 -1.62 -7.62
N CYS A 41 -7.08 -1.50 -8.48
CA CYS A 41 -7.17 -1.91 -9.87
C CYS A 41 -6.99 -3.43 -9.98
N GLY A 42 -8.06 -4.15 -10.30
CA GLY A 42 -8.02 -5.56 -10.67
C GLY A 42 -7.43 -5.78 -12.06
N SER A 43 -7.45 -7.02 -12.54
CA SER A 43 -7.04 -7.36 -13.90
C SER A 43 -7.86 -6.58 -14.93
N GLY A 44 -7.18 -5.98 -15.91
CA GLY A 44 -7.81 -5.18 -16.99
C GLY A 44 -8.06 -3.71 -16.68
N LEU A 45 -7.82 -3.24 -15.44
CA LEU A 45 -7.99 -1.83 -15.04
C LEU A 45 -6.68 -1.03 -14.99
N GLY A 46 -5.59 -1.56 -15.56
CA GLY A 46 -4.27 -0.92 -15.52
C GLY A 46 -4.26 0.50 -16.09
N GLY A 47 -4.98 0.73 -17.20
CA GLY A 47 -5.07 2.04 -17.85
C GLY A 47 -5.79 3.11 -17.04
N LEU A 48 -6.48 2.76 -15.94
CA LEU A 48 -7.09 3.76 -15.06
C LEU A 48 -6.02 4.61 -14.36
N ALA A 49 -4.87 4.02 -14.03
CA ALA A 49 -3.76 4.75 -13.41
C ALA A 49 -3.22 5.85 -14.35
N ASP A 50 -3.28 5.64 -15.66
CA ASP A 50 -2.83 6.60 -16.67
C ASP A 50 -3.78 7.80 -16.83
N THR A 51 -5.02 7.68 -16.35
CA THR A 51 -6.02 8.77 -16.40
C THR A 51 -5.98 9.70 -15.19
N ILE A 52 -5.14 9.39 -14.19
CA ILE A 52 -4.96 10.24 -13.00
C ILE A 52 -4.21 11.52 -13.42
N GLU A 53 -4.66 12.66 -12.89
CA GLU A 53 -4.03 13.97 -13.15
C GLU A 53 -2.50 13.88 -12.96
N PRO A 54 -1.69 14.30 -13.94
CA PRO A 54 -0.24 14.08 -13.93
C PRO A 54 0.49 14.84 -12.82
N SER A 55 -0.11 15.88 -12.24
CA SER A 55 0.50 16.63 -11.13
C SER A 55 -0.56 17.20 -10.17
N PRO A 56 -0.44 16.98 -8.85
CA PRO A 56 0.59 16.19 -8.19
C PRO A 56 0.31 14.68 -8.29
N LYS A 57 1.31 13.90 -8.74
CA LYS A 57 1.28 12.43 -8.80
C LYS A 57 2.53 11.86 -8.12
N VAL A 58 2.36 10.80 -7.33
CA VAL A 58 3.46 10.06 -6.69
C VAL A 58 3.27 8.58 -6.98
N GLU A 59 4.32 7.95 -7.51
CA GLU A 59 4.34 6.52 -7.79
C GLU A 59 5.25 5.83 -6.77
N LEU A 60 4.71 4.80 -6.10
CA LEU A 60 5.43 4.00 -5.11
C LEU A 60 5.41 2.55 -5.55
N ALA A 61 6.58 2.00 -5.84
CA ALA A 61 6.71 0.58 -6.15
C ALA A 61 6.35 -0.25 -4.90
N TYR A 62 5.56 -1.31 -5.07
CA TYR A 62 5.13 -2.15 -3.94
C TYR A 62 6.30 -2.73 -3.14
N GLY A 63 7.44 -2.99 -3.80
CA GLY A 63 8.64 -3.49 -3.15
C GLY A 63 9.29 -2.51 -2.17
N THR A 64 9.02 -1.21 -2.27
CA THR A 64 9.54 -0.19 -1.35
C THR A 64 8.60 0.09 -0.18
N ILE A 65 7.38 -0.44 -0.20
CA ILE A 65 6.37 -0.22 0.82
C ILE A 65 6.46 -1.33 1.87
N PRO A 66 6.70 -1.03 3.15
CA PRO A 66 6.82 -2.04 4.19
C PRO A 66 5.48 -2.76 4.40
N ASN A 67 5.52 -4.07 4.65
CA ASN A 67 4.36 -4.94 4.85
C ASN A 67 3.37 -5.00 3.67
N PHE A 68 3.74 -4.48 2.50
CA PHE A 68 2.92 -4.58 1.30
C PHE A 68 3.23 -5.90 0.58
N PRO A 69 2.22 -6.55 -0.02
CA PRO A 69 2.46 -7.77 -0.79
C PRO A 69 3.42 -7.46 -1.95
N GLN A 70 4.50 -8.21 -2.04
CA GLN A 70 5.34 -8.20 -3.23
C GLN A 70 4.67 -9.11 -4.25
N SER A 71 4.32 -8.55 -5.41
CA SER A 71 3.94 -9.37 -6.56
C SER A 71 5.18 -10.14 -7.01
N THR A 72 5.31 -11.39 -6.56
CA THR A 72 6.21 -12.38 -7.18
C THR A 72 5.63 -12.88 -8.51
N GLY A 73 4.92 -12.00 -9.23
CA GLY A 73 4.38 -12.30 -10.54
C GLY A 73 5.54 -12.35 -11.51
N GLU A 74 6.07 -13.55 -11.73
CA GLU A 74 6.86 -13.86 -12.91
C GLU A 74 6.02 -13.37 -14.09
N SER A 75 6.48 -12.28 -14.71
CA SER A 75 5.91 -11.79 -15.94
C SER A 75 5.91 -12.97 -16.90
N CYS A 76 4.72 -13.48 -17.23
CA CYS A 76 4.53 -14.34 -18.37
C CYS A 76 4.95 -13.51 -19.59
N ALA A 77 6.24 -13.59 -19.93
CA ALA A 77 6.77 -13.10 -21.18
C ALA A 77 6.22 -14.01 -22.27
N THR A 78 5.33 -13.49 -23.11
CA THR A 78 5.16 -13.96 -24.49
C THR A 78 4.72 -12.78 -25.33
#